data_AF-W7QQ93-F1
#
_entry.id   AF-W7QQ93-F1
#
_cell.length_a   1.000
_cell.length_b   1.000
_cell.length_c   1.000
_cell.angle_alpha   90.00
_cell.angle_beta   90.00
_cell.angle_gamma   90.00
#
_symmetry.space_group_name_H-M   'P 1'
#
loop_
_entity.id
_entity.type
_entity.pdbx_description
1 polymer ?
#
loop_
_entity_poly.entity_id
_entity_poly.type
_entity_poly.pdbx_seq_one_letter_code
_entity_poly.pdbx_strand_id
1 'polypeptide(L)' 'MKDEGAKLNHWMMDAEKGFLLAPMRAGIRLTTGAELADLDSPPQYKQLAAAEKVVRKLLSTGARPCMPDMKR' A
#
# COMPACT_ATOMS: atom_id res chain seq x y z
N MET A 1 13.32 -0.41 -21.10
CA MET A 1 12.78 0.78 -20.42
C MET A 1 13.13 0.65 -18.95
N LYS A 2 14.05 1.46 -18.42
CA LYS A 2 14.33 1.50 -16.99
C LYS A 2 13.23 2.37 -16.36
N ASP A 3 12.28 1.74 -15.69
CA ASP A 3 11.47 2.44 -14.69
C ASP A 3 12.46 2.97 -13.64
N GLU A 4 12.69 4.29 -13.62
CA GLU A 4 13.31 4.94 -12.46
C GLU A 4 12.32 4.80 -11.31
N GLY A 5 12.38 3.64 -10.63
CA GLY A 5 11.38 3.20 -9.67
C GLY A 5 11.11 4.27 -8.62
N ALA A 6 9.83 4.64 -8.47
CA ALA A 6 9.36 5.56 -7.46
C ALA A 6 9.94 5.16 -6.09
N LYS A 7 10.87 5.98 -5.57
CA LYS A 7 11.48 5.74 -4.27
C LYS A 7 10.57 6.32 -3.20
N LEU A 8 10.03 5.45 -2.37
CA LEU A 8 9.38 5.84 -1.12
C LEU A 8 10.49 6.22 -0.12
N ASN A 9 10.48 7.45 0.39
CA ASN A 9 11.48 7.90 1.37
C ASN A 9 11.00 7.76 2.82
N HIS A 10 9.69 7.67 3.03
CA HIS A 10 9.05 7.63 4.34
C HIS A 10 7.95 6.58 4.37
N TRP A 11 7.60 6.13 5.57
CA TRP A 11 6.48 5.21 5.74
C TRP A 11 5.18 5.92 5.40
N MET A 12 4.25 5.22 4.75
CA MET A 12 2.95 5.76 4.39
C MET A 12 1.87 4.77 4.78
N MET A 13 0.95 5.21 5.63
CA MET A 13 -0.19 4.40 6.07
C MET A 13 -1.49 5.03 5.60
N ASP A 14 -2.34 4.23 4.97
CA ASP A 14 -3.74 4.56 4.71
C ASP A 14 -4.59 3.66 5.61
N ALA A 15 -5.02 4.21 6.76
CA ALA A 15 -5.78 3.47 7.74
C ALA A 15 -7.20 3.15 7.26
N GLU A 16 -7.79 4.00 6.42
CA GLU A 16 -9.13 3.78 5.86
C GLU A 16 -9.13 2.61 4.88
N LYS A 17 -8.08 2.49 4.08
CA LYS A 17 -7.90 1.37 3.13
C LYS A 17 -7.12 0.18 3.71
N GLY A 18 -6.60 0.31 4.93
CA GLY A 18 -5.97 -0.77 5.69
C GLY A 18 -4.63 -1.27 5.13
N PHE A 19 -3.76 -0.36 4.67
CA PHE A 19 -2.41 -0.74 4.23
C PHE A 19 -1.31 0.21 4.72
N LEU A 20 -0.10 -0.34 4.82
CA LEU A 20 1.13 0.38 5.14
C LEU A 20 2.21 0.05 4.10
N LEU A 21 2.85 1.10 3.60
CA LEU A 21 4.01 1.05 2.73
C LEU A 21 5.27 1.41 3.52
N ALA A 22 6.28 0.55 3.45
CA ALA A 22 7.57 0.77 4.08
C ALA A 22 8.71 0.67 3.05
N PRO A 23 9.65 1.63 3.02
CA PRO A 23 10.84 1.51 2.19
C PRO A 23 11.77 0.43 2.72
N MET A 24 12.31 -0.38 1.81
CA MET A 24 13.28 -1.43 2.07
C MET A 24 14.49 -1.29 1.16
N ARG A 25 15.61 -1.93 1.51
CA ARG A 25 16.83 -1.95 0.67
C ARG A 25 16.55 -2.48 -0.74
N ALA A 26 15.59 -3.40 -0.88
CA ALA A 26 15.22 -4.04 -2.14
C ALA A 26 13.89 -3.53 -2.75
N GLY A 27 13.39 -2.37 -2.33
CA GLY A 27 12.18 -1.77 -2.90
C GLY A 27 11.18 -1.31 -1.84
N ILE A 28 9.89 -1.53 -2.10
CA ILE A 28 8.80 -1.10 -1.20
C ILE A 28 8.09 -2.35 -0.67
N ARG A 29 7.90 -2.43 0.65
CA ARG A 29 7.06 -3.44 1.28
C ARG A 29 5.63 -2.91 1.39
N LEU A 30 4.67 -3.67 0.86
CA LEU A 30 3.25 -3.48 1.07
C LEU A 30 2.77 -4.46 2.16
N THR A 31 2.17 -3.91 3.20
CA THR A 31 1.51 -4.67 4.27
C THR A 31 0.03 -4.32 4.27
N THR A 32 -0.84 -5.32 4.35
CA THR A 32 -2.30 -5.15 4.45
C THR A 32 -2.78 -5.56 5.84
N GLY A 33 -4.04 -5.30 6.13
CA GLY A 33 -4.75 -5.97 7.20
C GLY A 33 -4.74 -7.49 7.05
N ALA A 34 -5.21 -8.16 8.09
CA ALA A 34 -5.47 -9.60 8.08
C ALA A 34 -6.87 -9.88 7.53
N GLU A 35 -7.01 -11.01 6.85
CA GLU A 35 -8.30 -11.59 6.54
C GLU A 35 -8.65 -12.62 7.61
N LEU A 36 -9.85 -12.52 8.17
CA LEU A 36 -10.41 -13.54 9.06
C LEU A 36 -11.23 -14.50 8.21
N ALA A 37 -10.89 -15.78 8.29
CA ALA A 37 -11.58 -16.87 7.59
C ALA A 37 -11.60 -18.10 8.51
N ASP A 38 -12.47 -19.07 8.21
CA ASP A 38 -12.46 -20.36 8.90
C ASP A 38 -11.12 -21.08 8.71
N LEU A 39 -10.74 -21.93 9.65
CA LEU A 39 -9.44 -22.61 9.66
C LEU A 39 -9.15 -23.37 8.36
N ASP A 40 -10.17 -24.00 7.78
CA ASP A 40 -10.08 -24.81 6.56
C ASP A 40 -10.45 -24.01 5.29
N SER A 41 -10.65 -22.69 5.39
CA SER A 41 -10.94 -21.86 4.23
C SER A 41 -9.73 -21.78 3.30
N PRO A 42 -9.94 -21.83 1.98
CA PRO A 42 -8.88 -21.61 1.02
C PRO A 42 -8.31 -20.19 1.16
N PRO A 43 -7.02 -19.98 0.86
CA PRO A 43 -6.40 -18.66 0.97
C PRO A 43 -7.07 -17.67 0.01
N GLN A 44 -7.42 -16.51 0.53
CA GLN A 44 -8.00 -15.41 -0.23
C GLN A 44 -6.99 -14.25 -0.34
N TYR A 45 -6.82 -13.73 -1.55
CA TYR A 45 -5.82 -12.68 -1.85
C TYR A 45 -6.47 -11.35 -2.26
N LYS A 46 -7.78 -11.20 -2.02
CA LYS A 46 -8.55 -10.00 -2.41
C LYS A 46 -8.02 -8.72 -1.75
N GLN A 47 -7.58 -8.79 -0.50
CA GLN A 47 -7.00 -7.66 0.23
C GLN A 47 -5.69 -7.19 -0.42
N LEU A 48 -4.83 -8.13 -0.78
CA LEU A 48 -3.55 -7.84 -1.43
C LEU A 48 -3.78 -7.19 -2.80
N ALA A 49 -4.66 -7.78 -3.63
CA ALA A 49 -4.97 -7.24 -4.96
C ALA A 49 -5.61 -5.85 -4.90
N ALA A 50 -6.52 -5.62 -3.95
CA ALA A 50 -7.15 -4.32 -3.75
C ALA A 50 -6.12 -3.26 -3.31
N ALA A 51 -5.27 -3.58 -2.34
CA ALA A 51 -4.22 -2.69 -1.86
C ALA A 51 -3.21 -2.37 -2.97
N GLU A 52 -2.77 -3.37 -3.72
CA GLU A 52 -1.84 -3.19 -4.83
C GLU A 52 -2.38 -2.23 -5.90
N LYS A 53 -3.66 -2.36 -6.26
CA LYS A 53 -4.31 -1.45 -7.23
C LYS A 53 -4.28 0.00 -6.76
N VAL A 54 -4.51 0.23 -5.47
CA VAL A 54 -4.48 1.57 -4.87
C VAL A 54 -3.05 2.12 -4.83
N VAL A 55 -2.09 1.30 -4.40
CA VAL A 55 -0.67 1.67 -4.30
C VAL A 55 -0.08 2.01 -5.66
N ARG A 56 -0.39 1.22 -6.71
CA ARG A 56 0.05 1.51 -8.08
C ARG A 56 -0.46 2.88 -8.56
N LYS A 57 -1.72 3.20 -8.27
CA LYS A 57 -2.29 4.51 -8.58
C LYS A 57 -1.58 5.62 -7.80
N LEU A 58 -1.37 5.46 -6.50
CA LEU A 58 -0.65 6.43 -5.65
C LEU A 58 0.78 6.70 -6.14
N LEU A 59 1.55 5.63 -6.41
CA LEU A 59 2.93 5.74 -6.88
C LEU A 59 3.02 6.37 -8.28
N SER A 60 2.03 6.13 -9.15
CA SER A 60 1.98 6.76 -10.48
C SER A 60 1.71 8.26 -10.44
N THR A 61 1.05 8.76 -9.38
CA THR A 61 0.62 10.16 -9.32
C THR A 61 1.70 11.15 -8.89
N GLY A 62 2.90 10.71 -8.47
CA GLY A 62 4.09 11.56 -8.20
C GLY A 62 3.93 12.71 -7.19
N ALA A 63 2.70 12.97 -6.74
CA ALA A 63 2.34 14.07 -5.90
C ALA A 63 2.68 13.67 -4.48
N ARG A 64 3.64 14.38 -3.89
CA ARG A 64 3.85 14.36 -2.45
C ARG A 64 2.49 14.51 -1.79
N PRO A 65 1.99 13.53 -1.00
CA PRO A 65 0.84 13.78 -0.16
C PRO A 65 1.34 14.71 0.93
N CYS A 66 1.37 16.02 0.63
CA CYS A 66 1.44 17.02 1.67
C CYS A 66 0.13 16.88 2.43
N MET A 67 0.23 16.20 3.58
CA MET A 67 -0.71 16.21 4.70
C MET A 67 -2.20 16.26 4.29
N PRO A 68 -2.97 15.16 4.37
CA PRO A 68 -4.42 15.28 4.36
C PRO A 68 -4.80 15.97 5.67
N ASP A 69 -4.83 17.30 5.62
CA ASP A 69 -5.21 18.17 6.72
C ASP A 69 -6.62 17.80 7.18
N MET A 70 -6.67 17.43 8.47
CA MET A 70 -7.75 17.51 9.45
C MET A 70 -9.19 17.26 8.97
N LYS A 71 -9.84 16.27 9.60
CA LYS A 71 -11.30 16.09 9.64
C LYS A 71 -12.03 17.45 9.63
N ARG A 72 -12.94 17.61 8.67
CA ARG A 72 -14.21 18.31 8.91
C ARG A 72 -15.34 17.30 8.94
#